data_AF-A0A2W0ELB3-F1
#
_entry.id   AF-A0A2W0ELB3-F1
#
_cell.length_a   1.000
_cell.length_b   1.000
_cell.length_c   1.000
_cell.angle_alpha   90.00
_cell.angle_beta   90.00
_cell.angle_gamma   90.00
#
_symmetry.space_group_name_H-M   'P 1'
#
loop_
_entity.id
_entity.type
_entity.pdbx_description
1 polymer ?
#
loop_
_entity_poly.entity_id
_entity_poly.type
_entity_poly.pdbx_seq_one_letter_code
_entity_poly.pdbx_strand_id
1 'polypeptide(L)'
;QGAEAHFFLIDPSRFVRGERDTQLSSEDCGTTQHYLLLDEFYRTAIWLAGRTPIWWLVPVYEESSYDRYTHTLISKRFIRADETLDLGNLAYIPPGEFIGAGLWQLFKGIESPYKSVLKLLLTEVYASEHPRVHCLSLRFKQAVFANRLDLDELDPYVVVYRRIEEYLIARNEPERLELVRRALYLKVNRKLTGNSRTQSWQRALLERLAREWHWDQRQLTLLDSRSQWKVRQVSSERRALVNELNYSYRFLT
;
A
#
# COMPACT_ATOMS: atom_id res chain seq x y z
N GLN A 1 -6.88 -6.70 -27.71
CA GLN A 1 -6.43 -6.27 -26.38
C GLN A 1 -4.97 -5.91 -26.50
N GLY A 2 -4.60 -4.67 -26.17
CA GLY A 2 -3.20 -4.25 -26.07
C GLY A 2 -2.75 -4.26 -24.62
N ALA A 3 -1.46 -4.42 -24.38
CA ALA A 3 -0.84 -4.14 -23.09
C ALA A 3 -0.12 -2.78 -23.19
N GLU A 4 -0.29 -1.95 -22.18
CA GLU A 4 0.47 -0.70 -22.02
C GLU A 4 1.56 -0.95 -20.96
N ALA A 5 2.78 -0.52 -21.24
CA ALA A 5 3.92 -0.67 -20.35
C ALA A 5 4.60 0.69 -20.16
N HIS A 6 4.79 1.08 -18.91
CA HIS A 6 5.49 2.29 -18.52
C HIS A 6 6.81 1.92 -17.84
N PHE A 7 7.91 2.52 -18.27
CA PHE A 7 9.24 2.28 -17.74
C PHE A 7 9.74 3.53 -17.04
N PHE A 8 10.09 3.37 -15.76
CA PHE A 8 10.67 4.43 -14.94
C PHE A 8 12.11 4.03 -14.59
N LEU A 9 13.08 4.85 -15.00
CA LEU A 9 14.48 4.61 -14.72
C LEU A 9 14.85 5.20 -13.36
N ILE A 10 15.60 4.44 -12.56
CA ILE A 10 16.06 4.84 -11.23
C ILE A 10 17.58 4.67 -11.18
N ASP A 11 18.29 5.70 -10.74
CA ASP A 11 19.70 5.60 -10.35
C ASP A 11 19.75 5.18 -8.86
N PRO A 12 20.21 3.97 -8.53
CA PRO A 12 20.22 3.47 -7.16
C PRO A 12 21.08 4.32 -6.22
N SER A 13 22.22 4.83 -6.70
CA SER A 13 23.17 5.61 -5.88
C SER A 13 22.57 6.94 -5.46
N ARG A 14 21.85 7.59 -6.38
CA ARG A 14 21.09 8.81 -6.10
C ARG A 14 19.86 8.52 -5.25
N PHE A 15 19.14 7.45 -5.57
CA PHE A 15 17.92 7.05 -4.88
C PHE A 15 18.17 6.86 -3.38
N VAL A 16 19.17 6.07 -2.98
CA VAL A 16 19.51 5.81 -1.57
C VAL A 16 19.80 7.11 -0.78
N ARG A 17 20.36 8.13 -1.45
CA ARG A 17 20.64 9.44 -0.83
C ARG A 17 19.42 10.37 -0.77
N GLY A 18 18.26 9.92 -1.25
CA GLY A 18 17.06 10.75 -1.38
C GLY A 18 17.16 11.80 -2.49
N GLU A 19 18.15 11.70 -3.38
CA GLU A 19 18.35 12.64 -4.49
C GLU A 19 17.38 12.28 -5.63
N ARG A 20 16.49 13.21 -5.99
CA ARG A 20 15.64 13.12 -7.19
C ARG A 20 15.74 14.41 -7.99
N ASP A 21 15.54 14.30 -9.31
CA ASP A 21 15.41 15.46 -10.17
C ASP A 21 14.11 16.20 -9.82
N THR A 22 14.25 17.47 -9.44
CA THR A 22 13.30 18.29 -8.66
C THR A 22 12.04 18.76 -9.41
N GLN A 23 11.70 18.15 -10.54
CA GLN A 23 10.52 18.58 -11.30
C GLN A 23 9.27 17.82 -10.83
N LEU A 24 8.42 18.54 -10.09
CA LEU A 24 7.01 18.20 -9.93
C LEU A 24 6.42 17.95 -11.32
N SER A 25 5.96 16.73 -11.58
CA SER A 25 5.32 16.35 -12.83
C SER A 25 3.85 16.02 -12.56
N SER A 26 3.04 15.87 -13.61
CA SER A 26 1.68 15.35 -13.47
C SER A 26 1.61 13.92 -12.91
N GLU A 27 2.76 13.27 -12.71
CA GLU A 27 2.92 11.89 -12.24
C GLU A 27 3.64 11.76 -10.88
N ASP A 28 4.20 12.84 -10.31
CA ASP A 28 4.92 12.78 -9.02
C ASP A 28 4.83 14.08 -8.21
N CYS A 29 4.78 13.97 -6.87
CA CYS A 29 4.78 15.10 -5.93
C CYS A 29 6.22 15.54 -5.55
N GLY A 30 7.18 15.38 -6.47
CA GLY A 30 8.58 15.73 -6.26
C GLY A 30 9.30 14.77 -5.30
N THR A 31 10.07 15.31 -4.35
CA THR A 31 10.87 14.52 -3.39
C THR A 31 10.07 13.93 -2.22
N THR A 32 8.75 14.12 -2.18
CA THR A 32 7.93 13.92 -0.96
C THR A 32 7.25 12.56 -0.84
N GLN A 33 7.71 11.55 -1.59
CA GLN A 33 7.18 10.17 -1.54
C GLN A 33 8.26 9.09 -1.64
N HIS A 34 9.52 9.44 -1.40
CA HIS A 34 10.63 8.51 -1.57
C HIS A 34 10.45 7.23 -0.77
N TYR A 35 10.22 7.36 0.54
CA TYR A 35 10.17 6.23 1.46
C TYR A 35 8.84 5.48 1.37
N LEU A 36 7.73 6.18 1.15
CA LEU A 36 6.42 5.54 1.00
C LEU A 36 6.30 4.75 -0.31
N LEU A 37 6.94 5.23 -1.39
CA LEU A 37 7.07 4.46 -2.63
C LEU A 37 8.00 3.26 -2.44
N LEU A 38 9.10 3.41 -1.69
CA LEU A 38 10.01 2.30 -1.38
C LEU A 38 9.31 1.20 -0.54
N ASP A 39 8.51 1.59 0.46
CA ASP A 39 7.67 0.66 1.22
C ASP A 39 6.68 -0.08 0.32
N GLU A 40 6.00 0.63 -0.58
CA GLU A 40 5.11 0.00 -1.56
C GLU A 40 5.86 -0.92 -2.51
N PHE A 41 7.03 -0.51 -3.01
CA PHE A 41 7.86 -1.30 -3.90
C PHE A 41 8.27 -2.62 -3.23
N TYR A 42 8.84 -2.58 -2.02
CA TYR A 42 9.33 -3.79 -1.35
C TYR A 42 8.24 -4.82 -1.03
N ARG A 43 6.98 -4.41 -0.86
CA ARG A 43 5.86 -5.34 -0.63
C ARG A 43 5.06 -5.72 -1.88
N THR A 44 5.31 -5.09 -3.03
CA THR A 44 4.56 -5.35 -4.29
C THR A 44 5.41 -5.80 -5.46
N ALA A 45 6.73 -5.61 -5.38
CA ALA A 45 7.62 -5.92 -6.48
C ALA A 45 7.60 -7.42 -6.80
N ILE A 46 7.51 -7.72 -8.10
CA ILE A 46 7.72 -9.06 -8.63
C ILE A 46 9.12 -9.08 -9.23
N TRP A 47 10.01 -9.87 -8.64
CA TRP A 47 11.36 -10.04 -9.16
C TRP A 47 11.33 -11.02 -10.34
N LEU A 48 11.54 -10.49 -11.54
CA LEU A 48 11.53 -11.27 -12.77
C LEU A 48 12.94 -11.77 -13.13
N ALA A 49 13.94 -10.89 -13.04
CA ALA A 49 15.34 -11.17 -13.37
C ALA A 49 16.26 -10.04 -12.86
N GLY A 50 17.57 -10.24 -13.00
CA GLY A 50 18.59 -9.23 -12.71
C GLY A 50 19.14 -9.32 -11.29
N ARG A 51 19.70 -8.21 -10.80
CA ARG A 51 20.32 -8.14 -9.47
C ARG A 51 19.28 -8.26 -8.37
N THR A 52 19.66 -8.89 -7.26
CA THR A 52 18.77 -9.05 -6.10
C THR A 52 18.82 -7.79 -5.24
N PRO A 53 17.68 -7.21 -4.82
CA PRO A 53 17.70 -6.12 -3.84
C PRO A 53 18.38 -6.56 -2.55
N ILE A 54 19.49 -5.91 -2.18
CA ILE A 54 20.30 -6.26 -1.00
C ILE A 54 19.49 -6.15 0.31
N TRP A 55 18.43 -5.34 0.32
CA TRP A 55 17.50 -5.21 1.42
C TRP A 55 16.94 -6.55 1.90
N TRP A 56 16.72 -7.53 1.01
CA TRP A 56 16.28 -8.87 1.39
C TRP A 56 17.32 -9.68 2.20
N LEU A 57 18.58 -9.25 2.22
CA LEU A 57 19.66 -9.91 2.96
C LEU A 57 19.92 -9.25 4.33
N VAL A 58 19.32 -8.08 4.58
CA VAL A 58 19.42 -7.38 5.86
C VAL A 58 18.30 -7.86 6.78
N PRO A 59 18.55 -8.45 7.96
CA PRO A 59 17.49 -8.79 8.89
C PRO A 59 16.70 -7.56 9.34
N VAL A 60 15.41 -7.70 9.64
CA VAL A 60 14.56 -6.55 10.04
C VAL A 60 15.07 -5.84 11.31
N TYR A 61 15.72 -6.57 12.22
CA TYR A 61 16.32 -5.98 13.42
C TYR A 61 17.63 -5.19 13.13
N GLU A 62 18.21 -5.32 11.94
CA GLU A 62 19.38 -4.56 11.47
C GLU A 62 18.98 -3.36 10.60
N GLU A 63 17.68 -3.07 10.42
CA GLU A 63 17.22 -1.98 9.54
C GLU A 63 17.84 -0.63 9.97
N SER A 64 17.92 -0.34 11.27
CA SER A 64 18.58 0.89 11.77
C SER A 64 20.10 0.90 11.62
N SER A 65 20.72 -0.25 11.34
CA SER A 65 22.16 -0.41 11.08
C SER A 65 22.43 -0.79 9.62
N TYR A 66 21.49 -0.51 8.72
CA TYR A 66 21.50 -0.98 7.33
C TYR A 66 22.83 -0.76 6.63
N ASP A 67 23.34 0.48 6.62
CA ASP A 67 24.58 0.84 5.91
C ASP A 67 25.78 0.04 6.41
N ARG A 68 25.87 -0.17 7.73
CA ARG A 68 26.94 -0.97 8.33
C ARG A 68 26.80 -2.44 7.95
N TYR A 69 25.57 -2.96 7.94
CA TYR A 69 25.29 -4.35 7.63
C TYR A 69 25.58 -4.66 6.15
N THR A 70 25.04 -3.86 5.23
CA THR A 70 25.28 -4.00 3.78
C THR A 70 26.76 -3.84 3.44
N HIS A 71 27.43 -2.83 4.02
CA HIS A 71 28.88 -2.66 3.87
C HIS A 71 29.64 -3.91 4.34
N THR A 72 29.25 -4.51 5.46
CA THR A 72 29.89 -5.74 5.97
C THR A 72 29.70 -6.92 5.03
N LEU A 73 28.48 -7.12 4.50
CA LEU A 73 28.20 -8.20 3.54
C LEU A 73 29.08 -8.09 2.28
N ILE A 74 29.21 -6.88 1.74
CA ILE A 74 29.96 -6.63 0.51
C ILE A 74 31.48 -6.66 0.77
N SER A 75 31.98 -5.91 1.76
CA SER A 75 33.43 -5.77 2.03
C SER A 75 34.07 -7.09 2.46
N LYS A 76 33.35 -7.93 3.20
CA LYS A 76 33.80 -9.29 3.59
C LYS A 76 33.53 -10.34 2.52
N ARG A 77 32.98 -9.96 1.36
CA ARG A 77 32.67 -10.84 0.23
C ARG A 77 31.71 -11.99 0.57
N PHE A 78 30.80 -11.77 1.52
CA PHE A 78 29.68 -12.70 1.73
C PHE A 78 28.70 -12.67 0.56
N ILE A 79 28.63 -11.52 -0.14
CA ILE A 79 27.87 -11.33 -1.37
C ILE A 79 28.72 -10.53 -2.36
N ARG A 80 28.44 -10.68 -3.66
CA ARG A 80 29.11 -9.93 -4.70
C ARG A 80 28.34 -8.65 -5.02
N ALA A 81 29.05 -7.52 -5.07
CA ALA A 81 28.43 -6.21 -5.33
C ALA A 81 27.76 -6.13 -6.71
N ASP A 82 28.28 -6.86 -7.70
CA ASP A 82 27.75 -6.93 -9.07
C ASP A 82 26.47 -7.76 -9.20
N GLU A 83 26.09 -8.53 -8.16
CA GLU A 83 24.88 -9.36 -8.11
C GLU A 83 23.74 -8.72 -7.31
N THR A 84 24.00 -7.59 -6.65
CA THR A 84 23.04 -6.92 -5.77
C THR A 84 22.68 -5.50 -6.19
N LEU A 85 21.47 -5.08 -5.84
CA LEU A 85 20.93 -3.74 -6.06
C LEU A 85 20.59 -3.11 -4.71
N ASP A 86 21.09 -1.91 -4.43
CA ASP A 86 20.74 -1.19 -3.20
C ASP A 86 19.76 -0.05 -3.49
N LEU A 87 18.56 -0.13 -2.92
CA LEU A 87 17.53 0.90 -3.00
C LEU A 87 17.26 1.56 -1.63
N GLY A 88 18.03 1.21 -0.60
CA GLY A 88 17.93 1.79 0.73
C GLY A 88 17.03 1.03 1.68
N ASN A 89 16.82 1.63 2.86
CA ASN A 89 16.11 1.05 3.99
C ASN A 89 14.89 1.87 4.40
N LEU A 90 14.12 1.33 5.33
CA LEU A 90 12.90 1.94 5.87
C LEU A 90 12.98 2.12 7.39
N ALA A 91 14.18 2.30 7.94
CA ALA A 91 14.39 2.48 9.37
C ALA A 91 13.76 3.78 9.91
N TYR A 92 13.67 4.80 9.06
CA TYR A 92 13.12 6.10 9.39
C TYR A 92 12.41 6.70 8.18
N ILE A 93 11.18 7.19 8.38
CA ILE A 93 10.43 7.94 7.37
C ILE A 93 10.34 9.40 7.84
N PRO A 94 10.92 10.36 7.10
CA PRO A 94 10.79 11.78 7.42
C PRO A 94 9.33 12.23 7.44
N PRO A 95 8.90 13.09 8.38
CA PRO A 95 7.50 13.50 8.50
C PRO A 95 6.98 14.25 7.28
N GLY A 96 7.87 14.93 6.53
CA GLY A 96 7.51 15.61 5.28
C GLY A 96 7.00 14.68 4.17
N GLU A 97 7.31 13.38 4.23
CA GLU A 97 6.78 12.36 3.31
C GLU A 97 5.27 12.21 3.45
N PHE A 98 4.74 12.30 4.67
CA PHE A 98 3.32 12.05 4.90
C PHE A 98 2.46 13.14 4.26
N ILE A 99 2.83 14.41 4.43
CA ILE A 99 2.09 15.55 3.87
C ILE A 99 2.09 15.49 2.34
N GLY A 100 3.26 15.30 1.73
CA GLY A 100 3.37 15.27 0.26
C GLY A 100 2.68 14.06 -0.37
N ALA A 101 2.83 12.88 0.23
CA ALA A 101 2.05 11.70 -0.17
C ALA A 101 0.55 11.91 0.02
N GLY A 102 0.16 12.60 1.10
CA GLY A 102 -1.23 12.91 1.41
C GLY A 102 -1.87 13.78 0.32
N LEU A 103 -1.21 14.88 -0.04
CA LEU A 103 -1.65 15.79 -1.08
C LEU A 103 -1.82 15.08 -2.43
N TRP A 104 -0.88 14.20 -2.76
CA TRP A 104 -0.97 13.41 -3.99
C TRP A 104 -2.15 12.45 -4.03
N GLN A 105 -2.46 11.78 -2.92
CA GLN A 105 -3.63 10.90 -2.86
C GLN A 105 -4.94 11.68 -3.02
N LEU A 106 -5.01 12.95 -2.58
CA LEU A 106 -6.17 13.82 -2.86
C LEU A 106 -6.36 14.04 -4.36
N PHE A 107 -5.29 14.36 -5.11
CA PHE A 107 -5.37 14.53 -6.56
C PHE A 107 -5.74 13.23 -7.28
N LYS A 108 -5.07 12.12 -6.95
CA LYS A 108 -5.39 10.80 -7.55
C LYS A 108 -6.78 10.28 -7.15
N GLY A 109 -7.33 10.77 -6.04
CA GLY A 109 -8.67 10.45 -5.57
C GLY A 109 -9.79 10.90 -6.51
N ILE A 110 -9.50 11.83 -7.43
CA ILE A 110 -10.46 12.27 -8.45
C ILE A 110 -10.80 11.13 -9.41
N GLU A 111 -9.77 10.40 -9.87
CA GLU A 111 -9.92 9.31 -10.84
C GLU A 111 -10.14 7.96 -10.15
N SER A 112 -9.39 7.69 -9.07
CA SER A 112 -9.34 6.39 -8.40
C SER A 112 -9.63 6.49 -6.89
N PRO A 113 -10.83 6.95 -6.49
CA PRO A 113 -11.13 7.34 -5.11
C PRO A 113 -10.93 6.22 -4.09
N TYR A 114 -11.31 4.98 -4.42
CA TYR A 114 -11.21 3.86 -3.49
C TYR A 114 -9.75 3.46 -3.22
N LYS A 115 -8.89 3.46 -4.25
CA LYS A 115 -7.45 3.20 -4.08
C LYS A 115 -6.81 4.32 -3.26
N SER A 116 -7.18 5.58 -3.54
CA SER A 116 -6.64 6.74 -2.85
C SER A 116 -7.02 6.78 -1.37
N VAL A 117 -8.26 6.44 -1.00
CA VAL A 117 -8.68 6.35 0.41
C VAL A 117 -7.85 5.32 1.15
N LEU A 118 -7.65 4.12 0.59
CA LEU A 118 -6.82 3.09 1.22
C LEU A 118 -5.37 3.57 1.41
N LYS A 119 -4.79 4.21 0.39
CA LYS A 119 -3.43 4.73 0.48
C LYS A 119 -3.29 5.87 1.49
N LEU A 120 -4.23 6.81 1.49
CA LEU A 120 -4.17 7.98 2.38
C LEU A 120 -4.38 7.59 3.84
N LEU A 121 -5.29 6.65 4.11
CA LEU A 121 -5.47 6.09 5.45
C LEU A 121 -4.24 5.33 5.92
N LEU A 122 -3.56 4.57 5.05
CA LEU A 122 -2.28 3.98 5.43
C LEU A 122 -1.24 5.05 5.80
N THR A 123 -1.18 6.15 5.04
CA THR A 123 -0.32 7.29 5.37
C THR A 123 -0.69 7.90 6.73
N GLU A 124 -1.98 8.03 7.05
CA GLU A 124 -2.46 8.44 8.38
C GLU A 124 -1.97 7.50 9.48
N VAL A 125 -2.07 6.18 9.28
CA VAL A 125 -1.53 5.19 10.23
C VAL A 125 -0.04 5.45 10.45
N TYR A 126 0.75 5.56 9.39
CA TYR A 126 2.20 5.79 9.52
C TYR A 126 2.53 7.12 10.20
N ALA A 127 1.82 8.20 9.88
CA ALA A 127 2.00 9.48 10.52
C ALA A 127 1.70 9.42 12.02
N SER A 128 0.68 8.66 12.43
CA SER A 128 0.33 8.48 13.84
C SER A 128 1.37 7.71 14.66
N GLU A 129 2.24 6.95 13.99
CA GLU A 129 3.30 6.16 14.62
C GLU A 129 4.67 6.84 14.60
N HIS A 130 4.81 7.94 13.85
CA HIS A 130 6.07 8.67 13.76
C HIS A 130 6.57 9.10 15.16
N PRO A 131 7.86 8.92 15.49
CA PRO A 131 8.96 8.54 14.59
C PRO A 131 9.18 7.02 14.41
N ARG A 132 8.40 6.16 15.09
CA ARG A 132 8.56 4.70 15.06
C ARG A 132 7.53 4.06 14.15
N VAL A 133 7.65 4.33 12.85
CA VAL A 133 6.73 3.83 11.83
C VAL A 133 6.94 2.33 11.64
N HIS A 134 5.86 1.55 11.72
CA HIS A 134 5.91 0.12 11.39
C HIS A 134 5.51 -0.09 9.92
N CYS A 135 6.48 0.06 9.03
CA CYS A 135 6.32 -0.09 7.59
C CYS A 135 5.80 -1.49 7.22
N LEU A 136 4.84 -1.55 6.29
CA LEU A 136 4.23 -2.80 5.85
C LEU A 136 5.21 -3.73 5.15
N SER A 137 6.18 -3.19 4.40
CA SER A 137 7.27 -3.99 3.81
C SER A 137 8.12 -4.70 4.86
N LEU A 138 8.39 -4.09 6.02
CA LEU A 138 9.11 -4.75 7.11
C LEU A 138 8.26 -5.86 7.73
N ARG A 139 6.94 -5.64 7.92
CA ARG A 139 6.00 -6.71 8.34
C ARG A 139 5.95 -7.85 7.32
N PHE A 140 5.90 -7.52 6.03
CA PHE A 140 5.90 -8.49 4.93
C PHE A 140 7.19 -9.33 4.94
N LYS A 141 8.35 -8.68 5.03
CA LYS A 141 9.66 -9.34 5.14
C LYS A 141 9.76 -10.24 6.37
N GLN A 142 9.28 -9.80 7.53
CA GLN A 142 9.21 -10.62 8.74
C GLN A 142 8.34 -11.87 8.53
N ALA A 143 7.18 -11.74 7.88
CA ALA A 143 6.31 -12.86 7.59
C ALA A 143 6.99 -13.88 6.66
N VAL A 144 7.63 -13.40 5.59
CA VAL A 144 8.40 -14.25 4.66
C VAL A 144 9.53 -14.98 5.38
N PHE A 145 10.33 -14.30 6.20
CA PHE A 145 11.41 -14.92 6.97
C PHE A 145 10.90 -15.92 8.02
N ALA A 146 9.71 -15.69 8.56
CA ALA A 146 9.03 -16.63 9.45
C ALA A 146 8.31 -17.77 8.72
N ASN A 147 8.53 -17.93 7.40
CA ASN A 147 7.89 -18.92 6.54
C ASN A 147 6.35 -18.88 6.56
N ARG A 148 5.77 -17.69 6.80
CA ARG A 148 4.32 -17.45 6.70
C ARG A 148 4.01 -17.02 5.27
N LEU A 149 3.86 -18.01 4.39
CA LEU A 149 3.79 -17.84 2.93
C LEU A 149 2.38 -17.97 2.34
N ASP A 150 1.34 -17.78 3.15
CA ASP A 150 -0.04 -17.74 2.65
C ASP A 150 -0.22 -16.50 1.76
N LEU A 151 -0.46 -16.73 0.47
CA LEU A 151 -0.57 -15.67 -0.53
C LEU A 151 -1.79 -14.76 -0.30
N ASP A 152 -2.88 -15.29 0.28
CA ASP A 152 -4.07 -14.49 0.57
C ASP A 152 -3.80 -13.52 1.72
N GLU A 153 -3.00 -13.92 2.72
CA GLU A 153 -2.60 -13.07 3.84
C GLU A 153 -1.47 -12.10 3.48
N LEU A 154 -0.64 -12.47 2.50
CA LEU A 154 0.45 -11.63 1.98
C LEU A 154 0.02 -10.71 0.83
N ASP A 155 -1.23 -10.78 0.35
CA ASP A 155 -1.72 -9.92 -0.72
C ASP A 155 -1.52 -8.44 -0.35
N PRO A 156 -0.92 -7.61 -1.23
CA PRO A 156 -0.59 -6.23 -0.90
C PRO A 156 -1.78 -5.36 -0.49
N TYR A 157 -2.99 -5.64 -0.98
CA TYR A 157 -4.18 -4.90 -0.56
C TYR A 157 -4.77 -5.44 0.76
N VAL A 158 -4.66 -6.75 1.01
CA VAL A 158 -5.04 -7.34 2.30
C VAL A 158 -4.18 -6.81 3.43
N VAL A 159 -2.85 -6.78 3.28
CA VAL A 159 -1.96 -6.26 4.34
C VAL A 159 -2.20 -4.77 4.63
N VAL A 160 -2.51 -3.98 3.59
CA VAL A 160 -2.91 -2.57 3.74
C VAL A 160 -4.23 -2.47 4.51
N TYR A 161 -5.23 -3.25 4.11
CA TYR A 161 -6.53 -3.29 4.76
C TYR A 161 -6.41 -3.67 6.24
N ARG A 162 -5.73 -4.77 6.56
CA ARG A 162 -5.55 -5.25 7.94
C ARG A 162 -4.87 -4.22 8.81
N ARG A 163 -3.88 -3.51 8.28
CA ARG A 163 -3.20 -2.45 9.00
C ARG A 163 -4.12 -1.27 9.33
N ILE A 164 -4.94 -0.86 8.38
CA ILE A 164 -5.94 0.20 8.61
C ILE A 164 -7.03 -0.31 9.57
N GLU A 165 -7.45 -1.57 9.46
CA GLU A 165 -8.41 -2.20 10.35
C GLU A 165 -7.92 -2.21 11.81
N GLU A 166 -6.69 -2.68 12.06
CA GLU A 166 -6.05 -2.64 13.38
C GLU A 166 -6.10 -1.22 13.98
N TYR A 167 -5.75 -0.21 13.17
CA TYR A 167 -5.72 1.19 13.59
C TYR A 167 -7.12 1.75 13.93
N LEU A 168 -8.11 1.55 13.05
CA LEU A 168 -9.46 2.07 13.24
C LEU A 168 -10.23 1.35 14.36
N ILE A 169 -9.98 0.05 14.57
CA ILE A 169 -10.52 -0.69 15.71
C ILE A 169 -9.96 -0.12 17.02
N ALA A 170 -8.64 0.08 17.11
CA ALA A 170 -8.00 0.62 18.31
C ALA A 170 -8.52 2.02 18.68
N ARG A 171 -9.01 2.78 17.69
CA ARG A 171 -9.59 4.12 17.86
C ARG A 171 -11.11 4.13 18.02
N ASN A 172 -11.76 2.97 17.95
CA ASN A 172 -13.21 2.83 17.98
C ASN A 172 -13.91 3.67 16.89
N GLU A 173 -13.43 3.57 15.64
CA GLU A 173 -13.93 4.32 14.48
C GLU A 173 -14.63 3.39 13.45
N PRO A 174 -15.77 2.75 13.81
CA PRO A 174 -16.40 1.72 12.98
C PRO A 174 -16.96 2.24 11.65
N GLU A 175 -17.38 3.51 11.59
CA GLU A 175 -17.89 4.12 10.34
C GLU A 175 -16.80 4.27 9.29
N ARG A 176 -15.60 4.69 9.71
CA ARG A 176 -14.41 4.76 8.85
C ARG A 176 -13.98 3.37 8.40
N LEU A 177 -14.00 2.41 9.31
CA LEU A 177 -13.68 1.02 9.00
C LEU A 177 -14.61 0.43 7.94
N GLU A 178 -15.92 0.69 8.05
CA GLU A 178 -16.88 0.25 7.04
C GLU A 178 -16.65 0.91 5.68
N LEU A 179 -16.27 2.19 5.64
CA LEU A 179 -15.87 2.84 4.39
C LEU A 179 -14.63 2.16 3.76
N VAL A 180 -13.63 1.79 4.56
CA VAL A 180 -12.42 1.08 4.12
C VAL A 180 -12.76 -0.29 3.53
N ARG A 181 -13.63 -1.06 4.20
CA ARG A 181 -14.11 -2.37 3.71
C ARG A 181 -14.79 -2.26 2.35
N ARG A 182 -15.72 -1.29 2.22
CA ARG A 182 -16.39 -0.99 0.94
C ARG A 182 -15.40 -0.51 -0.11
N ALA A 183 -14.40 0.28 0.26
CA ALA A 183 -13.39 0.75 -0.66
C ALA A 183 -12.51 -0.39 -1.21
N LEU A 184 -12.07 -1.31 -0.35
CA LEU A 184 -11.35 -2.50 -0.79
C LEU A 184 -12.21 -3.33 -1.75
N TYR A 185 -13.45 -3.65 -1.36
CA TYR A 185 -14.38 -4.46 -2.17
C TYR A 185 -14.60 -3.85 -3.56
N LEU A 186 -14.94 -2.55 -3.60
CA LEU A 186 -15.22 -1.83 -4.84
C LEU A 186 -13.96 -1.60 -5.68
N LYS A 187 -12.78 -1.51 -5.07
CA LYS A 187 -11.50 -1.46 -5.79
C LYS A 187 -11.19 -2.78 -6.47
N VAL A 188 -11.47 -3.91 -5.84
CA VAL A 188 -11.21 -5.24 -6.42
C VAL A 188 -12.16 -5.51 -7.60
N ASN A 189 -13.37 -4.96 -7.54
CA ASN A 189 -14.35 -4.99 -8.64
C ASN A 189 -14.68 -6.42 -9.10
N ARG A 190 -14.86 -7.32 -8.12
CA ARG A 190 -15.32 -8.70 -8.33
C ARG A 190 -16.63 -8.91 -7.58
N LYS A 191 -17.67 -9.29 -8.32
CA LYS A 191 -19.01 -9.50 -7.76
C LYS A 191 -19.09 -10.82 -7.00
N LEU A 192 -19.72 -10.79 -5.83
CA LEU A 192 -20.01 -11.98 -5.01
C LEU A 192 -21.43 -12.49 -5.24
N THR A 193 -22.34 -11.62 -5.65
CA THR A 193 -23.72 -11.96 -5.99
C THR A 193 -23.84 -12.47 -7.43
N GLY A 194 -24.79 -13.38 -7.64
CA GLY A 194 -25.07 -14.02 -8.94
C GLY A 194 -24.25 -15.28 -9.21
N ASN A 195 -24.67 -16.01 -10.25
CA ASN A 195 -24.04 -17.27 -10.65
C ASN A 195 -22.76 -16.99 -11.46
N SER A 196 -21.61 -16.95 -10.78
CA SER A 196 -20.31 -17.04 -11.45
C SER A 196 -19.90 -18.52 -11.57
N ARG A 197 -19.71 -19.01 -12.79
CA ARG A 197 -19.26 -20.38 -13.06
C ARG A 197 -17.76 -20.59 -12.79
N THR A 198 -17.00 -19.50 -12.60
CA THR A 198 -15.56 -19.53 -12.35
C THR A 198 -15.26 -18.95 -10.97
N GLN A 199 -14.72 -19.78 -10.07
CA GLN A 199 -14.18 -19.34 -8.79
C GLN A 199 -12.73 -18.89 -8.98
N SER A 200 -12.50 -17.58 -9.02
CA SER A 200 -11.15 -17.03 -8.92
C SER A 200 -10.71 -16.96 -7.46
N TRP A 201 -9.41 -17.03 -7.20
CA TRP A 201 -8.84 -16.84 -5.86
C TRP A 201 -9.31 -15.51 -5.22
N GLN A 202 -9.38 -14.43 -6.02
CA GLN A 202 -9.88 -13.12 -5.59
C GLN A 202 -11.31 -13.19 -5.06
N ARG A 203 -12.16 -14.00 -5.69
CA ARG A 203 -13.55 -14.18 -5.26
C ARG A 203 -13.60 -14.93 -3.93
N ALA A 204 -12.86 -16.03 -3.79
CA ALA A 204 -12.80 -16.80 -2.55
C ALA A 204 -12.29 -15.94 -1.37
N LEU A 205 -11.26 -15.13 -1.61
CA LEU A 205 -10.73 -14.18 -0.63
C LEU A 205 -11.77 -13.12 -0.23
N LEU A 206 -12.46 -12.52 -1.19
CA LEU A 206 -13.53 -11.57 -0.90
C LEU A 206 -14.72 -12.21 -0.17
N GLU A 207 -15.09 -13.45 -0.48
CA GLU A 207 -16.13 -14.20 0.24
C GLU A 207 -15.75 -14.48 1.69
N ARG A 208 -14.46 -14.74 1.96
CA ARG A 208 -13.94 -14.85 3.32
C ARG A 208 -14.03 -13.50 4.05
N LEU A 209 -13.49 -12.44 3.45
CA LEU A 209 -13.51 -11.10 4.03
C LEU A 209 -14.94 -10.59 4.29
N ALA A 210 -15.86 -10.75 3.34
CA ALA A 210 -17.26 -10.34 3.51
C ALA A 210 -17.95 -11.06 4.67
N ARG A 211 -17.63 -12.34 4.91
CA ARG A 211 -18.10 -13.09 6.09
C ARG A 211 -17.51 -12.55 7.39
N GLU A 212 -16.22 -12.25 7.41
CA GLU A 212 -15.55 -11.63 8.56
C GLU A 212 -16.13 -10.24 8.89
N TRP A 213 -16.55 -9.47 7.87
CA TRP A 213 -17.18 -8.17 8.04
C TRP A 213 -18.66 -8.25 8.43
N HIS A 214 -19.22 -9.46 8.49
CA HIS A 214 -20.64 -9.71 8.73
C HIS A 214 -21.57 -9.02 7.72
N TRP A 215 -21.13 -8.87 6.47
CA TRP A 215 -21.97 -8.31 5.42
C TRP A 215 -23.07 -9.29 5.03
N ASP A 216 -24.29 -8.78 4.96
CA ASP A 216 -25.44 -9.55 4.53
C ASP A 216 -25.58 -9.55 2.99
N GLN A 217 -26.50 -10.38 2.51
CA GLN A 217 -26.78 -10.49 1.08
C GLN A 217 -27.28 -9.17 0.48
N ARG A 218 -27.96 -8.32 1.27
CA ARG A 218 -28.50 -7.04 0.82
C ARG A 218 -27.37 -6.05 0.54
N GLN A 219 -26.39 -5.96 1.42
CA GLN A 219 -25.21 -5.13 1.26
C GLN A 219 -24.37 -5.57 0.05
N LEU A 220 -24.14 -6.87 -0.10
CA LEU A 220 -23.42 -7.41 -1.27
C LEU A 220 -24.15 -7.10 -2.58
N THR A 221 -25.48 -7.28 -2.61
CA THR A 221 -26.30 -6.97 -3.79
C THR A 221 -26.25 -5.47 -4.13
N LEU A 222 -26.28 -4.61 -3.12
CA LEU A 222 -26.12 -3.17 -3.29
C LEU A 222 -24.75 -2.82 -3.90
N LEU A 223 -23.65 -3.35 -3.36
CA LEU A 223 -22.30 -3.06 -3.87
C LEU A 223 -22.08 -3.61 -5.28
N ASP A 224 -22.59 -4.80 -5.59
CA ASP A 224 -22.46 -5.45 -6.90
C ASP A 224 -23.31 -4.82 -8.00
N SER A 225 -24.36 -4.09 -7.62
CA SER A 225 -25.20 -3.30 -8.52
C SER A 225 -24.65 -1.89 -8.75
N ARG A 226 -23.37 -1.64 -8.46
CA ARG A 226 -22.72 -0.33 -8.65
C ARG A 226 -22.99 0.33 -10.00
N SER A 227 -22.94 -0.42 -11.09
CA SER A 227 -23.21 0.10 -12.45
C SER A 227 -24.64 0.58 -12.66
N GLN A 228 -25.56 0.23 -11.74
CA GLN A 228 -26.98 0.58 -11.76
C GLN A 228 -27.35 1.54 -10.62
N TRP A 229 -26.36 2.06 -9.88
CA TRP A 229 -26.63 2.99 -8.78
C TRP A 229 -27.31 4.26 -9.28
N LYS A 230 -28.36 4.66 -8.55
CA LYS A 230 -29.03 5.94 -8.78
C LYS A 230 -28.11 7.08 -8.36
N VAL A 231 -28.32 8.27 -8.95
CA VAL A 231 -27.54 9.48 -8.67
C VAL A 231 -27.39 9.74 -7.16
N ARG A 232 -28.44 9.55 -6.35
CA ARG A 232 -28.37 9.72 -4.90
C ARG A 232 -27.37 8.77 -4.21
N GLN A 233 -27.31 7.51 -4.65
CA GLN A 233 -26.37 6.52 -4.09
C GLN A 233 -24.94 6.87 -4.48
N VAL A 234 -24.70 7.19 -5.76
CA VAL A 234 -23.38 7.63 -6.24
C VAL A 234 -22.91 8.89 -5.50
N SER A 235 -23.78 9.88 -5.34
CA SER A 235 -23.45 11.12 -4.63
C SER A 235 -23.18 10.90 -3.15
N SER A 236 -23.94 10.02 -2.48
CA SER A 236 -23.70 9.66 -1.09
C SER A 236 -22.35 8.97 -0.92
N GLU A 237 -22.04 8.01 -1.79
CA GLU A 237 -20.77 7.29 -1.74
C GLU A 237 -19.58 8.21 -1.99
N ARG A 238 -19.66 9.03 -3.04
CA ARG A 238 -18.60 9.97 -3.37
C ARG A 238 -18.38 10.97 -2.25
N ARG A 239 -19.45 11.44 -1.59
CA ARG A 239 -19.33 12.34 -0.43
C ARG A 239 -18.61 11.67 0.73
N ALA A 240 -18.93 10.41 1.03
CA ALA A 240 -18.23 9.66 2.08
C ALA A 240 -16.73 9.54 1.79
N LEU A 241 -16.35 9.16 0.55
CA LEU A 241 -14.95 9.07 0.13
C LEU A 241 -14.23 10.42 0.20
N VAL A 242 -14.85 11.50 -0.30
CA VAL A 242 -14.25 12.84 -0.28
C VAL A 242 -14.11 13.36 1.15
N ASN A 243 -15.10 13.12 2.01
CA ASN A 243 -15.00 13.49 3.43
C ASN A 243 -13.86 12.75 4.11
N GLU A 244 -13.72 11.45 3.87
CA GLU A 244 -12.63 10.65 4.43
C GLU A 244 -11.26 11.11 3.93
N LEU A 245 -11.14 11.40 2.64
CA LEU A 245 -9.91 11.92 2.05
C LEU A 245 -9.50 13.24 2.71
N ASN A 246 -10.45 14.17 2.86
CA ASN A 246 -10.19 15.46 3.52
C ASN A 246 -9.88 15.31 5.02
N TYR A 247 -10.59 14.41 5.71
CA TYR A 247 -10.36 14.12 7.12
C TYR A 247 -8.94 13.58 7.33
N SER A 248 -8.57 12.55 6.58
CA SER A 248 -7.26 11.90 6.67
C SER A 248 -6.13 12.87 6.31
N TYR A 249 -6.30 13.71 5.29
CA TYR A 249 -5.30 14.72 4.95
C TYR A 249 -5.13 15.79 6.05
N ARG A 250 -6.22 16.25 6.66
CA ARG A 250 -6.17 17.20 7.78
C ARG A 250 -5.45 16.63 9.01
N PHE A 251 -5.46 15.31 9.19
CA PHE A 251 -4.68 14.67 10.25
C PHE A 251 -3.16 14.81 10.01
N LEU A 252 -2.73 14.92 8.74
CA LEU A 252 -1.32 15.00 8.37
C LEU A 252 -0.72 16.41 8.47
N THR A 253 -1.56 17.44 8.56
CA THR A 253 -1.18 18.87 8.56
C THR A 253 -1.39 19.51 9.92
#